data_AF-A0A6P3QEK4-F1
#
_entry.id   AF-A0A6P3QEK4-F1
#
_cell.length_a   1.000
_cell.length_b   1.000
_cell.length_c   1.000
_cell.angle_alpha   90.00
_cell.angle_beta   90.00
_cell.angle_gamma   90.00
#
_symmetry.space_group_name_H-M   'P 1'
#
loop_
_entity.id
_entity.type
_entity.pdbx_description
1 polymer ?
#
loop_
_entity_poly.entity_id
_entity_poly.type
_entity_poly.pdbx_seq_one_letter_code
_entity_poly.pdbx_strand_id
1 'polypeptide(L)' 'MLFPLARNVLCSLKNRSIQQILARQSYIKYSPDLHDKYGNTMLASKTTFCFVSILVITQIGIEWNLSFGRVIPKE' A
#
# COMPACT_ATOMS: atom_id res chain seq x y z
N MET A 1 -37.02 30.06 -29.38
CA MET A 1 -35.60 30.41 -29.65
C MET A 1 -34.63 30.13 -28.48
N LEU A 2 -35.04 29.50 -27.37
CA LEU A 2 -34.16 29.24 -26.20
C LEU A 2 -33.30 27.97 -26.27
N PHE A 3 -33.66 27.02 -27.15
CA PHE A 3 -33.00 25.73 -27.28
C PHE A 3 -31.50 25.77 -27.63
N PRO A 4 -31.02 26.66 -28.54
CA PRO A 4 -29.61 26.73 -28.91
C PRO A 4 -28.72 27.26 -27.77
N LEU A 5 -29.23 28.24 -27.02
CA LEU A 5 -28.53 28.85 -25.88
C LEU A 5 -28.38 27.86 -24.73
N ALA A 6 -29.46 27.15 -24.37
CA ALA A 6 -29.42 26.10 -23.36
C ALA A 6 -28.43 24.98 -23.74
N ARG A 7 -28.41 24.58 -25.02
CA ARG A 7 -27.48 23.56 -25.53
C ARG A 7 -26.01 24.01 -25.44
N ASN A 8 -25.71 25.25 -25.81
CA ASN A 8 -24.35 25.78 -25.73
C ASN A 8 -23.86 25.90 -24.28
N VAL A 9 -24.70 26.36 -23.36
CA VAL A 9 -24.36 26.43 -21.93
C VAL A 9 -24.11 25.03 -21.39
N LEU A 10 -24.96 24.05 -21.70
CA LEU A 10 -24.77 22.67 -21.27
C LEU A 10 -23.48 22.05 -21.84
N CYS A 11 -23.18 22.29 -23.11
CA CYS A 11 -21.92 21.86 -23.73
C CYS A 11 -20.71 22.51 -23.06
N SER A 12 -20.77 23.80 -22.74
CA SER A 12 -19.68 24.51 -22.06
C SER A 12 -19.43 23.97 -20.63
N LEU A 13 -20.50 23.68 -19.89
CA LEU A 13 -20.42 23.09 -18.55
C LEU A 13 -19.84 21.67 -18.61
N LYS A 14 -20.27 20.86 -19.58
CA LYS A 14 -19.73 19.51 -19.80
C LYS A 14 -18.24 19.54 -20.14
N ASN A 15 -17.81 20.47 -20.99
CA ASN A 15 -16.40 20.60 -21.34
C ASN A 15 -15.56 21.04 -20.14
N ARG A 16 -16.08 21.97 -19.32
CA ARG A 16 -15.41 22.41 -18.09
C ARG A 16 -15.29 21.29 -17.06
N SER A 17 -16.33 20.47 -16.88
CA SER A 17 -16.28 19.34 -15.95
C SER A 17 -15.28 18.27 -16.40
N ILE A 18 -15.21 17.98 -17.71
CA ILE A 18 -14.21 17.07 -18.28
C ILE A 18 -12.79 17.61 -18.05
N GLN A 19 -12.54 18.89 -18.32
CA GLN A 19 -11.24 19.50 -18.07
C GLN A 19 -10.85 19.46 -16.58
N GLN A 20 -11.80 19.67 -15.67
CA GLN A 20 -11.54 19.56 -14.23
C GLN A 20 -11.21 18.12 -13.81
N ILE A 21 -11.90 17.12 -14.36
CA ILE A 21 -11.59 15.70 -14.09
C ILE A 21 -10.20 15.35 -14.62
N LEU A 22 -9.86 15.78 -15.83
CA LEU A 22 -8.53 15.56 -16.41
C LEU A 22 -7.43 16.25 -15.61
N ALA A 23 -7.63 17.48 -15.16
CA ALA A 23 -6.68 18.20 -14.32
C ALA A 23 -6.49 17.54 -12.94
N ARG A 24 -7.56 16.98 -12.36
CA ARG A 24 -7.45 16.20 -11.11
C ARG A 24 -6.74 14.88 -11.34
N GLN A 25 -7.03 14.17 -12.43
CA GLN A 25 -6.35 12.93 -12.77
C GLN A 25 -4.88 13.15 -13.12
N SER A 26 -4.52 14.23 -13.81
CA SER A 26 -3.11 14.55 -14.08
C SER A 26 -2.38 14.85 -12.78
N TYR A 27 -2.97 15.66 -11.89
CA TYR A 27 -2.39 15.91 -10.57
C TYR A 27 -2.22 14.62 -9.74
N ILE A 28 -3.22 13.74 -9.72
CA ILE A 28 -3.14 12.45 -9.01
C ILE A 28 -2.08 11.53 -9.63
N LYS A 29 -1.96 11.48 -10.96
CA LYS A 29 -0.97 10.63 -11.66
C LYS A 29 0.47 11.11 -11.47
N TYR A 30 0.69 12.40 -11.22
CA TYR A 30 2.03 12.97 -11.03
C TYR A 30 2.41 13.16 -9.56
N SER A 31 1.46 13.10 -8.63
CA SER A 31 1.76 13.18 -7.20
C SER A 31 2.12 11.79 -6.68
N PRO A 32 3.37 11.55 -6.23
CA PRO A 32 3.75 10.26 -5.68
C PRO A 32 2.88 9.91 -4.48
N ASP A 33 2.30 8.72 -4.52
CA ASP A 33 1.44 8.22 -3.46
C ASP A 33 2.28 7.65 -2.29
N LEU A 34 1.61 7.01 -1.33
CA LEU A 34 2.28 6.45 -0.17
C LEU A 34 3.26 5.32 -0.52
N HIS A 35 2.92 4.48 -1.50
CA HIS A 35 3.75 3.38 -1.97
C HIS A 35 4.96 3.90 -2.75
N ASP A 36 4.78 4.97 -3.54
CA ASP A 36 5.90 5.61 -4.24
C ASP A 36 6.92 6.21 -3.27
N LYS A 37 6.44 6.86 -2.20
CA LYS A 37 7.33 7.53 -1.23
C LYS A 37 7.98 6.58 -0.23
N TYR A 38 7.23 5.60 0.25
CA TYR A 38 7.63 4.80 1.41
C TYR A 38 7.55 3.30 1.20
N GLY A 39 7.04 2.82 0.06
CA GLY A 39 6.80 1.38 -0.17
C GLY A 39 8.05 0.53 0.07
N ASN A 40 9.17 0.92 -0.53
CA ASN A 40 10.44 0.19 -0.39
C ASN A 40 11.00 0.26 1.04
N THR A 41 11.00 1.44 1.66
CA THR A 41 11.50 1.62 3.03
C THR A 41 10.62 0.89 4.04
N MET A 42 9.30 0.93 3.87
CA MET A 42 8.36 0.23 4.73
C MET A 42 8.44 -1.29 4.55
N LEU A 43 8.66 -1.76 3.32
CA LEU A 43 8.91 -3.18 3.05
C LEU A 43 10.21 -3.66 3.71
N ALA A 44 11.32 -2.94 3.48
CA ALA A 44 12.63 -3.29 4.04
C ALA A 44 12.58 -3.31 5.57
N SER A 45 12.07 -2.24 6.20
CA SER A 45 11.96 -2.15 7.66
C SER A 45 11.09 -3.26 8.27
N LYS A 46 9.92 -3.56 7.68
CA LYS A 46 9.06 -4.64 8.16
C LYS A 46 9.71 -6.01 8.03
N THR A 47 10.37 -6.27 6.90
CA THR A 47 11.11 -7.51 6.68
C THR A 47 12.23 -7.66 7.70
N THR A 48 13.05 -6.63 7.89
CA THR A 48 14.12 -6.64 8.91
C THR A 48 13.56 -6.86 10.31
N PHE A 49 12.49 -6.15 10.68
CA PHE A 49 11.85 -6.30 11.98
C PHE A 49 11.33 -7.74 12.21
N CYS A 50 10.73 -8.35 11.19
CA CYS A 50 10.28 -9.74 11.25
C CYS A 50 11.45 -10.70 11.50
N PHE A 51 12.56 -10.55 10.77
CA PHE A 51 13.76 -11.38 10.98
C PHE A 51 14.37 -11.19 12.38
N VAL A 52 14.48 -9.96 12.85
CA VAL A 52 14.98 -9.68 14.21
C VAL A 52 14.07 -10.33 15.26
N SER A 53 12.76 -10.32 15.05
CA SER A 53 11.82 -10.98 15.97
C SER A 53 12.08 -12.48 16.06
N ILE A 54 12.32 -13.17 14.94
CA ILE A 54 12.68 -14.60 14.93
C ILE A 54 13.98 -14.82 15.74
N LEU A 55 14.99 -13.99 15.51
CA LEU A 55 16.27 -14.07 16.23
C LEU A 55 16.12 -13.82 17.73
N VAL A 56 15.22 -12.92 18.15
CA VAL A 56 14.95 -12.69 19.57
C VAL A 56 14.32 -13.93 20.18
N ILE A 57 13.27 -14.48 19.55
CA ILE A 57 12.52 -15.62 20.11
C ILE A 57 13.42 -16.87 20.23
N THR A 58 14.42 -17.05 19.36
CA THR A 58 15.42 -18.13 19.50
C THR A 58 16.47 -17.86 20.59
N GLN A 59 16.73 -16.61 20.95
CA GLN A 59 17.77 -16.23 21.91
C GLN A 59 17.28 -16.05 23.35
N ILE A 60 16.00 -15.77 23.58
CA ILE A 60 15.45 -15.52 24.92
C ILE A 60 15.18 -16.79 25.74
N GLY A 61 15.72 -17.94 25.34
CA GLY A 61 15.66 -19.18 26.10
C GLY A 61 14.26 -19.82 26.17
N ILE A 62 13.37 -19.53 25.21
CA ILE A 62 12.06 -20.18 25.13
C ILE A 62 12.25 -21.68 24.95
N GLU A 63 11.65 -22.45 25.86
CA GLU A 63 11.55 -23.89 25.72
C GLU A 63 10.40 -24.24 24.76
N TRP A 64 10.77 -24.63 23.54
CA TRP A 64 9.81 -24.94 22.48
C TRP A 64 9.15 -26.32 22.56
N ASN A 65 9.66 -27.20 23.43
CA ASN A 65 9.23 -28.61 23.56
C ASN A 65 8.99 -29.30 22.20
N LEU A 66 9.99 -29.19 21.31
CA LEU A 66 9.92 -29.78 19.96
C LEU A 66 9.84 -31.30 20.04
N SER A 67 9.09 -31.89 19.10
CA SER A 67 8.72 -33.30 19.06
C SER A 67 9.89 -34.25 18.67
N PHE A 68 9.52 -35.48 18.31
CA PHE A 68 10.32 -36.69 18.19
C PHE A 68 11.62 -36.57 17.35
N GLY A 69 12.64 -37.34 17.73
CA GLY A 69 13.93 -37.45 17.00
C GLY A 69 15.07 -36.56 17.54
N ARG A 70 14.80 -35.73 18.56
CA ARG A 70 15.82 -34.85 19.19
C ARG A 70 16.52 -35.49 20.40
N VAL A 71 15.87 -36.39 21.10
CA VAL A 71 16.32 -36.93 22.40
C VAL A 71 16.56 -38.43 22.28
N ILE A 72 17.69 -38.91 22.83
CA ILE A 72 17.96 -40.34 22.99
C ILE A 72 17.22 -40.81 24.26
N PRO A 73 16.30 -41.80 24.15
CA PRO A 73 15.59 -42.34 25.30
C PRO A 73 16.58 -42.92 26.33
N LYS A 74 16.29 -42.71 27.61
CA LYS A 74 16.98 -43.37 28.71
C LYS A 74 16.06 -44.46 29.28
N GLU A 75 16.65 -45.59 29.66
CA GLU A 75 15.97 -46.69 30.35
C GLU A 75 15.51 -46.29 31.75
#